data_AF-A0A535PBP0-F1
#
_entry.id   AF-A0A535PBP0-F1
#
_cell.length_a   1.000
_cell.length_b   1.000
_cell.length_c   1.000
_cell.angle_alpha   90.00
_cell.angle_beta   90.00
_cell.angle_gamma   90.00
#
_symmetry.space_group_name_H-M   'P 1'
#
loop_
_entity.id
_entity.type
_entity.pdbx_description
1 polymer ?
#
loop_
_entity_poly.entity_id
_entity_poly.type
_entity_poly.pdbx_seq_one_letter_code
_entity_poly.pdbx_strand_id
1 'polypeptide(L)'
;MPLEHEVTSAKLAVIRFHGRNHQTWDLRGVPPNVRFRYDYSDAELSEWVPRIKEMERSAGRVHALMNNNYSNYSVKNAQQLQRLLDAWQK
;
A
#
# COMPACT_ATOMS: atom_id res chain seq x y z
N MET A 1 6.57 1.21 -13.53
CA MET A 1 7.55 0.95 -12.46
C MET A 1 7.21 -0.40 -11.83
N PRO A 2 8.17 -1.33 -11.67
CA PRO A 2 7.93 -2.56 -10.95
C PRO A 2 7.66 -2.29 -9.46
N LEU A 3 6.93 -3.20 -8.82
CA LEU A 3 6.64 -3.15 -7.39
C LEU A 3 7.87 -3.67 -6.61
N GLU A 4 8.85 -2.81 -6.41
CA GLU A 4 10.04 -3.09 -5.59
C GLU A 4 9.65 -3.20 -4.11
N HIS A 5 10.17 -4.21 -3.41
CA HIS A 5 9.84 -4.52 -2.02
C HIS A 5 11.07 -4.95 -1.21
N GLU A 6 12.23 -4.41 -1.57
CA GLU A 6 13.51 -4.68 -0.93
C GLU A 6 13.58 -4.09 0.49
N VAL A 7 14.13 -4.87 1.43
CA VAL A 7 14.36 -4.43 2.81
C VAL A 7 15.78 -3.90 2.94
N THR A 8 15.90 -2.60 3.16
CA THR A 8 17.20 -1.91 3.30
C THR A 8 17.66 -1.71 4.74
N SER A 9 16.79 -2.04 5.72
CA SER A 9 17.09 -1.91 7.14
C SER A 9 16.53 -3.08 7.93
N ALA A 10 17.38 -3.73 8.73
CA ALA A 10 16.96 -4.79 9.64
C ALA A 10 16.06 -4.29 10.79
N LYS A 11 15.97 -2.97 11.03
CA LYS A 11 15.17 -2.41 12.13
C LYS A 11 13.72 -2.14 11.72
N LEU A 12 13.52 -1.56 10.53
CA LEU A 12 12.21 -1.09 10.08
C LEU A 12 12.14 -1.06 8.55
N ALA A 13 11.11 -1.69 7.98
CA ALA A 13 10.67 -1.50 6.61
C ALA A 13 9.38 -0.67 6.57
N VAL A 14 9.22 0.19 5.57
CA VAL A 14 8.04 1.04 5.40
C VAL A 14 7.51 0.91 3.98
N ILE A 15 6.21 0.67 3.86
CA ILE A 15 5.47 0.63 2.58
C ILE A 15 4.47 1.79 2.59
N ARG A 16 4.43 2.58 1.51
CA ARG A 16 3.45 3.66 1.34
C ARG A 16 2.59 3.42 0.11
N PHE A 17 1.30 3.25 0.32
CA PHE A 17 0.31 3.00 -0.73
C PHE A 17 -0.27 4.32 -1.23
N HIS A 18 0.21 4.84 -2.35
CA HIS A 18 -0.23 6.12 -2.91
C HIS A 18 -1.39 6.01 -3.91
N GLY A 19 -1.81 4.80 -4.25
CA GLY A 19 -2.66 4.51 -5.40
C GLY A 19 -1.87 4.14 -6.65
N ARG A 20 -2.54 3.57 -7.66
CA ARG A 20 -1.96 3.23 -8.97
C ARG A 20 -2.58 4.07 -10.10
N ASN A 21 -3.03 5.29 -9.80
CA ASN A 21 -3.75 6.13 -10.76
C ASN A 21 -2.81 6.82 -11.75
N HIS A 22 -2.39 6.07 -12.78
CA HIS A 22 -1.57 6.59 -13.88
C HIS A 22 -2.24 7.72 -14.66
N GLN A 23 -3.56 7.72 -14.75
CA GLN A 23 -4.31 8.72 -15.52
C GLN A 23 -4.33 10.08 -14.83
N THR A 24 -4.37 10.11 -13.50
CA THR A 24 -4.43 11.38 -12.74
C THR A 24 -3.10 11.88 -12.24
N TRP A 25 -2.06 11.03 -12.25
CA TRP A 25 -0.76 11.37 -11.65
C TRP A 25 -0.13 12.60 -12.30
N ASP A 26 -0.14 12.65 -13.63
CA ASP A 26 0.49 13.73 -14.42
C ASP A 26 -0.47 14.87 -14.79
N LEU A 27 -1.72 14.84 -14.29
CA LEU A 27 -2.66 15.92 -14.55
C LEU A 27 -2.18 17.23 -13.92
N ARG A 28 -2.18 18.28 -14.75
CA ARG A 28 -1.91 19.67 -14.36
C ARG A 28 -3.24 20.40 -14.14
N GLY A 29 -3.28 21.31 -13.17
CA GLY A 29 -4.47 22.12 -12.87
C GLY A 29 -5.58 21.41 -12.10
N VAL A 30 -5.40 20.14 -11.71
CA VAL A 30 -6.32 19.44 -10.81
C VAL A 30 -5.93 19.63 -9.33
N PRO A 31 -6.90 19.61 -8.40
CA PRO A 31 -6.60 19.62 -6.97
C PRO A 31 -5.63 18.47 -6.58
N PRO A 32 -4.64 18.71 -5.68
CA PRO A 32 -3.61 17.73 -5.35
C PRO A 32 -4.13 16.37 -4.87
N ASN A 33 -5.28 16.35 -4.19
CA ASN A 33 -5.93 15.13 -3.70
C ASN A 33 -6.40 14.20 -4.81
N VAL A 34 -6.65 14.70 -6.03
CA VAL A 34 -7.07 13.88 -7.18
C VAL A 34 -6.00 12.86 -7.56
N ARG A 35 -4.72 13.17 -7.36
CA ARG A 35 -3.60 12.24 -7.60
C ARG A 35 -3.65 10.99 -6.71
N PHE A 36 -4.28 11.11 -5.54
CA PHE A 36 -4.43 10.04 -4.56
C PHE A 36 -5.81 9.39 -4.61
N ARG A 37 -6.65 9.73 -5.59
CA ARG A 37 -7.97 9.11 -5.81
C ARG A 37 -7.80 7.71 -6.38
N TYR A 38 -7.59 6.76 -5.47
CA TYR A 38 -7.47 5.34 -5.76
C TYR A 38 -8.06 4.53 -4.62
N ASP A 39 -9.08 3.72 -4.91
CA ASP A 39 -9.65 2.76 -3.96
C ASP A 39 -9.12 1.38 -4.35
N TYR A 40 -8.19 0.84 -3.55
CA TYR A 40 -7.60 -0.46 -3.86
C TYR A 40 -8.64 -1.58 -3.77
N SER A 41 -8.58 -2.51 -4.72
CA SER A 41 -9.34 -3.75 -4.64
C SER A 41 -8.69 -4.77 -3.68
N ASP A 42 -9.47 -5.73 -3.17
CA ASP A 42 -8.93 -6.82 -2.36
C ASP A 42 -7.89 -7.64 -3.15
N ALA A 43 -8.05 -7.80 -4.46
CA ALA A 43 -7.08 -8.49 -5.32
C ALA A 43 -5.71 -7.79 -5.33
N GLU A 44 -5.70 -6.47 -5.52
CA GLU A 44 -4.45 -5.69 -5.53
C GLU A 44 -3.77 -5.64 -4.16
N LEU A 45 -4.55 -5.57 -3.08
CA LEU A 45 -4.00 -5.64 -1.72
C LEU A 45 -3.48 -7.04 -1.40
N SER A 46 -4.11 -8.09 -1.93
CA SER A 46 -3.68 -9.48 -1.74
C SER A 46 -2.30 -9.75 -2.34
N GLU A 47 -1.92 -9.07 -3.43
CA GLU A 47 -0.55 -9.13 -3.99
C GLU A 47 0.53 -8.67 -2.99
N TRP A 48 0.16 -7.81 -2.03
CA TRP A 48 1.08 -7.26 -1.05
C TRP A 48 1.22 -8.11 0.21
N VAL A 49 0.23 -8.93 0.53
CA VAL A 49 0.24 -9.81 1.71
C VAL A 49 1.51 -10.68 1.75
N PRO A 50 1.83 -11.52 0.74
CA PRO A 50 3.03 -12.35 0.80
C PRO A 50 4.33 -11.52 0.83
N ARG A 51 4.35 -10.33 0.22
CA ARG A 51 5.53 -9.44 0.21
C ARG A 51 5.79 -8.84 1.58
N ILE A 52 4.75 -8.33 2.24
CA ILE A 52 4.83 -7.82 3.62
C ILE A 52 5.38 -8.92 4.53
N LYS A 53 4.90 -10.15 4.33
CA LYS A 53 5.30 -11.29 5.13
C LYS A 53 6.70 -11.81 4.84
N GLU A 54 7.20 -11.61 3.62
CA GLU A 54 8.62 -11.79 3.33
C GLU A 54 9.47 -10.70 4.00
N MET A 55 9.04 -9.43 3.95
CA MET A 55 9.77 -8.34 4.62
C MET A 55 9.87 -8.54 6.14
N GLU A 56 8.83 -9.11 6.78
CA GLU A 56 8.85 -9.47 8.22
C GLU A 56 9.99 -10.45 8.57
N ARG A 57 10.56 -11.18 7.60
CA ARG A 57 11.71 -12.06 7.84
C ARG A 57 13.04 -11.32 7.89
N SER A 58 13.12 -10.14 7.27
CA SER A 58 14.36 -9.36 7.14
C SER A 58 14.38 -8.10 8.01
N ALA A 59 13.21 -7.53 8.31
CA ALA A 59 13.04 -6.36 9.17
C ALA A 59 12.34 -6.73 10.48
N GLY A 60 12.85 -6.22 11.61
CA GLY A 60 12.20 -6.41 12.91
C GLY A 60 10.79 -5.81 13.01
N ARG A 61 10.45 -4.84 12.13
CA ARG A 61 9.11 -4.26 12.00
C ARG A 61 8.84 -3.89 10.55
N VAL A 62 7.58 -4.07 10.13
CA VAL A 62 7.08 -3.60 8.82
C VAL A 62 5.89 -2.67 9.07
N HIS A 63 5.94 -1.45 8.53
CA HIS A 63 4.85 -0.47 8.60
C HIS A 63 4.22 -0.28 7.23
N ALA A 64 2.95 -0.64 7.08
CA ALA A 64 2.16 -0.38 5.88
C ALA A 64 1.29 0.87 6.10
N LEU A 65 1.53 1.91 5.31
CA LEU A 65 0.84 3.21 5.41
C LEU A 65 -0.02 3.46 4.18
N MET A 66 -1.34 3.58 4.39
CA MET A 66 -2.27 4.00 3.33
C MET A 66 -2.19 5.51 3.13
N ASN A 67 -1.72 5.94 1.97
CA ASN A 67 -1.52 7.34 1.60
C ASN A 67 -2.33 7.75 0.35
N ASN A 68 -3.27 6.91 -0.07
CA ASN A 68 -4.30 7.21 -1.07
C ASN A 68 -5.41 8.07 -0.44
N ASN A 69 -5.02 9.27 0.02
CA ASN A 69 -5.81 10.16 0.88
C ASN A 69 -6.90 10.93 0.11
N TYR A 70 -7.77 10.20 -0.56
CA TYR A 70 -8.98 10.74 -1.17
C TYR A 70 -10.21 10.18 -0.44
N SER A 71 -11.06 11.06 0.10
CA SER A 71 -12.24 10.67 0.89
C SER A 71 -11.84 9.73 2.05
N ASN A 72 -12.56 8.63 2.24
CA ASN A 72 -12.33 7.60 3.24
C ASN A 72 -11.50 6.40 2.73
N TYR A 73 -10.91 6.47 1.53
CA TYR A 73 -10.27 5.31 0.89
C TYR A 73 -9.08 4.78 1.67
N SER A 74 -8.24 5.66 2.23
CA SER A 74 -7.09 5.23 3.03
C SER A 74 -7.49 4.41 4.26
N VAL A 75 -8.52 4.84 4.98
CA VAL A 75 -9.04 4.12 6.16
C VAL A 75 -9.68 2.79 5.75
N LYS A 76 -10.51 2.80 4.70
CA LYS A 76 -11.15 1.60 4.16
C LYS A 76 -10.12 0.57 3.70
N ASN A 77 -9.13 0.99 2.91
CA ASN A 77 -8.10 0.08 2.40
C ASN A 77 -7.17 -0.40 3.52
N ALA A 78 -6.91 0.40 4.56
CA ALA A 78 -6.16 -0.05 5.74
C ALA A 78 -6.88 -1.21 6.44
N GLN A 79 -8.20 -1.09 6.63
CA GLN A 79 -9.02 -2.17 7.20
C GLN A 79 -9.06 -3.40 6.28
N GLN A 80 -9.16 -3.22 4.96
CA GLN A 80 -9.10 -4.33 4.00
C GLN A 80 -7.76 -5.06 4.07
N LEU A 81 -6.64 -4.33 4.05
CA LEU A 81 -5.31 -4.93 4.15
C LEU A 81 -5.12 -5.67 5.48
N GLN A 82 -5.59 -5.10 6.59
CA GLN A 82 -5.57 -5.76 7.90
C GLN A 82 -6.32 -7.09 7.85
N ARG A 83 -7.57 -7.11 7.35
CA ARG A 83 -8.34 -8.36 7.21
C ARG A 83 -7.62 -9.39 6.35
N LEU A 84 -6.98 -8.98 5.26
CA LEU A 84 -6.25 -9.87 4.37
C LEU A 84 -4.98 -10.43 5.02
N LEU A 85 -4.28 -9.63 5.82
CA LEU A 85 -3.12 -10.08 6.61
C LEU A 85 -3.54 -11.08 7.70
N ASP A 86 -4.68 -10.84 8.37
CA ASP A 86 -5.22 -11.72 9.41
C ASP A 86 -5.71 -13.06 8.84
N ALA A 87 -6.26 -13.03 7.62
CA ALA A 87 -6.74 -14.21 6.91
C ALA A 87 -5.63 -15.02 6.20
N TRP A 88 -4.38 -14.52 6.19
CA TRP A 88 -3.31 -15.15 5.45
C TRP A 88 -2.85 -16.46 6.08
N GLN A 89 -2.96 -17.55 5.31
CA GLN A 89 -2.43 -18.86 5.65
C GLN A 89 -1.25 -19.16 4.72
N LYS A 90 -0.15 -19.63 5.31
CA LYS A 90 1.13 -19.85 4.61
C LYS A 90 1.14 -21.16 3.83
#